data_AF-A0A3D1FXA5-F1
#
_entry.id   AF-A0A3D1FXA5-F1
#
_cell.length_a   1.000
_cell.length_b   1.000
_cell.length_c   1.000
_cell.angle_alpha   90.00
_cell.angle_beta   90.00
_cell.angle_gamma   90.00
#
_symmetry.space_group_name_H-M   'P 1'
#
loop_
_entity.id
_entity.type
_entity.pdbx_description
1 polymer ?
#
loop_
_entity_poly.entity_id
_entity_poly.type
_entity_poly.pdbx_seq_one_letter_code
_entity_poly.pdbx_strand_id
1 'polypeptide(L)'
;MKSMESLKTNSNPALPFTATTQRYLYPSMKKSWIRSKQMVRYWLKKELRSNMKTRTVLLLFAFFTSAVVAQEKPGLYFTCAAADQYPARIAYEILDATEQRLAVGFAEIQSPVDTAYVEVQLPERFMVQVYEDANRNDKLDRGLFTQPLERYDFSNKAWVFLGKPDLADALVQRQGAAHYLHFELKDVLD
;
A
#
# COMPACT_ATOMS: atom_id res chain seq x y z
N MET A 1 2.32 34.00 -24.34
CA MET A 1 1.78 35.37 -24.42
C MET A 1 0.66 35.35 -25.46
N LYS A 2 -0.60 35.62 -25.09
CA LYS A 2 -1.83 35.44 -25.93
C LYS A 2 -2.10 33.97 -26.37
N SER A 3 -3.30 33.56 -26.84
CA SER A 3 -4.69 33.96 -26.52
C SER A 3 -5.71 32.95 -27.12
N MET A 4 -6.84 32.72 -26.41
CA MET A 4 -8.19 32.22 -26.78
C MET A 4 -8.58 31.58 -28.14
N GLU A 5 -9.57 30.65 -28.02
CA GLU A 5 -10.72 30.36 -28.93
C GLU A 5 -10.54 29.57 -30.26
N SER A 6 -11.35 28.51 -30.49
CA SER A 6 -12.63 28.60 -31.27
C SER A 6 -13.24 27.24 -31.75
N LEU A 7 -14.52 27.04 -31.40
CA LEU A 7 -15.64 26.29 -32.04
C LEU A 7 -15.45 25.42 -33.33
N LYS A 8 -15.99 24.17 -33.31
CA LYS A 8 -17.20 23.71 -34.09
C LYS A 8 -17.44 22.18 -34.11
N THR A 9 -18.72 21.75 -34.12
CA THR A 9 -19.20 20.39 -34.51
C THR A 9 -20.66 20.42 -35.05
N ASN A 10 -21.13 19.33 -35.65
CA ASN A 10 -22.48 19.11 -36.24
C ASN A 10 -22.79 17.58 -36.21
N SER A 11 -23.97 17.00 -36.49
CA SER A 11 -25.27 17.53 -36.96
C SER A 11 -26.50 16.74 -36.40
N ASN A 12 -27.29 16.06 -37.25
CA ASN A 12 -28.59 15.38 -36.99
C ASN A 12 -28.89 14.42 -38.19
N PRO A 13 -29.85 13.43 -38.18
CA PRO A 13 -31.32 13.72 -38.22
C PRO A 13 -32.36 12.62 -37.76
N ALA A 14 -33.66 13.00 -37.78
CA ALA A 14 -34.88 12.25 -38.22
C ALA A 14 -35.75 11.24 -37.36
N LEU A 15 -36.99 11.73 -37.02
CA LEU A 15 -38.37 11.18 -37.28
C LEU A 15 -39.10 10.05 -36.44
N PRO A 16 -40.49 10.00 -36.40
CA PRO A 16 -41.26 9.64 -35.16
C PRO A 16 -42.67 8.93 -35.28
N PHE A 17 -43.39 8.77 -34.13
CA PHE A 17 -44.89 8.75 -33.92
C PHE A 17 -45.22 8.74 -32.37
N THR A 18 -46.43 8.88 -31.76
CA THR A 18 -47.86 9.09 -32.20
C THR A 18 -48.50 10.36 -31.54
N ALA A 19 -49.49 10.48 -30.62
CA ALA A 19 -50.35 9.62 -29.75
C ALA A 19 -51.65 10.37 -29.23
N THR A 20 -52.35 9.88 -28.17
CA THR A 20 -53.76 10.26 -27.73
C THR A 20 -53.95 10.26 -26.17
N THR A 21 -55.05 10.56 -25.42
CA THR A 21 -56.53 10.74 -25.64
C THR A 21 -57.25 11.81 -24.72
N GLN A 22 -58.31 11.49 -23.93
CA GLN A 22 -59.51 12.31 -23.53
C GLN A 22 -60.15 11.87 -22.17
N ARG A 23 -61.18 12.43 -21.45
CA ARG A 23 -62.13 13.61 -21.46
C ARG A 23 -62.94 13.70 -20.08
N TYR A 24 -63.88 14.67 -19.92
CA TYR A 24 -65.08 14.74 -19.00
C TYR A 24 -64.97 15.21 -17.49
N LEU A 25 -66.07 15.53 -16.75
CA LEU A 25 -66.93 16.77 -16.82
C LEU A 25 -67.91 17.06 -15.59
N TYR A 26 -67.58 17.99 -14.65
CA TYR A 26 -68.44 19.04 -13.97
C TYR A 26 -69.72 18.72 -13.09
N PRO A 27 -70.44 19.70 -12.43
CA PRO A 27 -70.19 21.16 -12.13
C PRO A 27 -70.49 21.73 -10.69
N SER A 28 -70.05 22.99 -10.44
CA SER A 28 -70.61 24.02 -9.50
C SER A 28 -70.31 23.91 -7.97
N MET A 29 -70.63 24.85 -7.04
CA MET A 29 -71.32 26.18 -7.05
C MET A 29 -70.94 27.12 -5.85
N LYS A 30 -71.32 28.42 -5.95
CA LYS A 30 -71.50 29.49 -4.90
C LYS A 30 -70.32 30.08 -4.10
N LYS A 31 -70.55 31.32 -3.63
CA LYS A 31 -69.64 32.37 -3.10
C LYS A 31 -70.49 33.40 -2.32
N SER A 32 -69.99 34.31 -1.47
CA SER A 32 -68.76 34.38 -0.64
C SER A 32 -68.82 35.67 0.22
N TRP A 33 -68.43 35.65 1.51
CA TRP A 33 -68.33 36.86 2.36
C TRP A 33 -66.87 37.32 2.50
N ILE A 34 -66.63 38.63 2.68
CA ILE A 34 -65.30 39.24 2.48
C ILE A 34 -64.79 39.92 3.75
N ARG A 35 -63.70 39.38 4.36
CA ARG A 35 -62.53 40.15 4.85
C ARG A 35 -61.44 39.24 5.44
N SER A 36 -60.25 39.84 5.61
CA SER A 36 -59.09 39.34 6.36
C SER A 36 -58.21 38.21 5.75
N LYS A 37 -57.32 38.64 4.83
CA LYS A 37 -55.88 38.23 4.73
C LYS A 37 -55.51 36.78 4.36
N GLN A 38 -54.45 36.67 3.55
CA GLN A 38 -53.63 35.46 3.28
C GLN A 38 -54.16 34.33 2.36
N MET A 39 -55.06 34.63 1.41
CA MET A 39 -55.09 33.87 0.13
C MET A 39 -53.82 34.14 -0.70
N VAL A 40 -52.69 33.55 -0.31
CA VAL A 40 -51.46 33.43 -1.13
C VAL A 40 -50.74 32.10 -0.84
N ARG A 41 -50.67 31.68 0.43
CA ARG A 41 -49.93 30.48 0.88
C ARG A 41 -50.48 29.14 0.33
N TYR A 42 -51.60 29.15 -0.38
CA TYR A 42 -52.26 27.94 -0.91
C TYR A 42 -51.67 27.43 -2.24
N TRP A 43 -50.74 28.16 -2.87
CA TRP A 43 -50.14 27.76 -4.16
C TRP A 43 -48.91 26.84 -4.05
N LEU A 44 -48.60 26.31 -2.85
CA LEU A 44 -47.45 25.44 -2.56
C LEU A 44 -47.61 23.97 -3.06
N LYS A 45 -48.57 23.65 -3.94
CA LYS A 45 -48.87 22.22 -4.24
C LYS A 45 -49.46 21.85 -5.60
N LYS A 46 -49.60 22.77 -6.57
CA LYS A 46 -50.33 22.45 -7.80
C LYS A 46 -49.89 23.22 -9.07
N GLU A 47 -48.65 23.00 -9.52
CA GLU A 47 -48.36 22.90 -10.96
C GLU A 47 -47.04 22.14 -11.18
N LEU A 48 -47.10 20.81 -11.01
CA LEU A 48 -45.97 19.94 -11.31
C LEU A 48 -45.85 19.76 -12.83
N ARG A 49 -44.63 19.46 -13.32
CA ARG A 49 -44.39 18.85 -14.65
C ARG A 49 -44.49 19.78 -15.88
N SER A 50 -43.78 20.90 -15.85
CA SER A 50 -43.13 21.37 -17.09
C SER A 50 -42.06 20.36 -17.50
N ASN A 51 -41.93 20.06 -18.79
CA ASN A 51 -41.06 19.02 -19.33
C ASN A 51 -40.31 19.55 -20.55
N MET A 52 -38.98 19.67 -20.47
CA MET A 52 -38.04 19.16 -21.50
C MET A 52 -36.57 19.45 -21.17
N LYS A 53 -35.74 18.40 -21.24
CA LYS A 53 -34.42 18.39 -21.90
C LYS A 53 -33.37 19.44 -21.47
N THR A 54 -32.75 19.23 -20.32
CA THR A 54 -31.28 19.33 -20.22
C THR A 54 -30.70 17.96 -19.88
N ARG A 55 -29.70 17.52 -20.65
CA ARG A 55 -29.10 16.19 -20.52
C ARG A 55 -28.08 16.18 -19.39
N THR A 56 -28.51 15.93 -18.16
CA THR A 56 -27.59 15.62 -17.05
C THR A 56 -27.01 14.22 -17.24
N VAL A 57 -26.06 14.10 -18.18
CA VAL A 57 -25.20 12.93 -18.31
C VAL A 57 -24.20 12.98 -17.15
N LEU A 58 -24.62 12.44 -16.00
CA LEU A 58 -23.73 12.13 -14.89
C LEU A 58 -22.84 10.95 -15.30
N LEU A 59 -21.80 11.25 -16.07
CA LEU A 59 -20.64 10.37 -16.20
C LEU A 59 -19.95 10.33 -14.84
N LEU A 60 -20.44 9.45 -13.97
CA LEU A 60 -19.70 8.94 -12.82
C LEU A 60 -18.53 8.12 -13.36
N PHE A 61 -17.51 8.82 -13.84
CA PHE A 61 -16.21 8.26 -14.15
C PHE A 61 -15.53 7.94 -12.82
N ALA A 62 -15.99 6.86 -12.19
CA ALA A 62 -15.34 6.26 -11.05
C ALA A 62 -13.99 5.74 -11.54
N PHE A 63 -12.98 6.61 -11.49
CA PHE A 63 -11.58 6.21 -11.48
C PHE A 63 -11.36 5.38 -10.22
N PHE A 64 -11.71 4.10 -10.32
CA PHE A 64 -11.04 3.06 -9.56
C PHE A 64 -9.59 3.07 -10.04
N THR A 65 -8.80 3.97 -9.44
CA THR A 65 -7.36 3.83 -9.36
C THR A 65 -7.10 2.61 -8.50
N SER A 66 -7.26 1.43 -9.09
CA SER A 66 -6.79 0.17 -8.56
C SER A 66 -5.28 0.31 -8.45
N ALA A 67 -4.84 0.80 -7.29
CA ALA A 67 -3.45 0.73 -6.91
C ALA A 67 -3.09 -0.75 -6.95
N VAL A 68 -2.32 -1.14 -7.97
CA VAL A 68 -1.66 -2.44 -8.00
C VAL A 68 -0.59 -2.34 -6.92
N VAL A 69 -1.00 -2.58 -5.68
CA VAL A 69 -0.09 -2.85 -4.58
C VAL A 69 0.70 -4.06 -5.03
N ALA A 70 1.96 -3.85 -5.39
CA ALA A 70 2.85 -4.94 -5.77
C ALA A 70 2.95 -5.86 -4.56
N GLN A 71 2.29 -7.01 -4.63
CA GLN A 71 2.13 -7.89 -3.48
C GLN A 71 3.51 -8.36 -3.03
N GLU A 72 3.87 -8.00 -1.80
CA GLU A 72 5.14 -8.36 -1.19
C GLU A 72 5.31 -9.89 -1.23
N LYS A 73 6.50 -10.34 -1.66
CA LYS A 73 6.75 -11.77 -1.80
C LYS A 73 6.88 -12.41 -0.42
N PRO A 74 6.34 -13.62 -0.20
CA PRO A 74 6.63 -14.39 1.00
C PRO A 74 8.14 -14.64 1.13
N GLY A 75 8.74 -14.24 2.25
CA GLY A 75 10.19 -14.25 2.42
C GLY A 75 10.68 -13.30 3.52
N LEU A 76 12.00 -13.17 3.60
CA LEU A 76 12.66 -12.19 4.46
C LEU A 76 13.08 -10.97 3.65
N TYR A 77 12.73 -9.79 4.14
CA TYR A 77 13.30 -8.52 3.74
C TYR A 77 14.19 -7.99 4.88
N PHE A 78 15.35 -7.44 4.56
CA PHE A 78 16.19 -6.82 5.58
C PHE A 78 16.99 -5.61 5.09
N THR A 79 17.32 -4.74 6.03
CA THR A 79 18.24 -3.60 5.87
C THR A 79 19.43 -3.79 6.82
N CYS A 80 20.61 -3.33 6.42
CA CYS A 80 21.79 -3.31 7.28
C CYS A 80 22.35 -1.88 7.34
N ALA A 81 22.35 -1.30 8.54
CA ALA A 81 23.07 -0.06 8.85
C ALA A 81 24.43 -0.37 9.48
N ALA A 82 25.28 0.65 9.58
CA ALA A 82 26.60 0.61 10.22
C ALA A 82 27.60 -0.45 9.67
N ALA A 83 27.48 -0.86 8.39
CA ALA A 83 28.60 -1.44 7.64
C ALA A 83 29.78 -0.46 7.55
N ASP A 84 31.02 -0.96 7.44
CA ASP A 84 32.25 -0.16 7.33
C ASP A 84 32.28 0.67 6.03
N GLN A 85 31.94 0.03 4.90
CA GLN A 85 31.83 0.73 3.61
C GLN A 85 30.64 0.26 2.77
N TYR A 86 29.91 1.22 2.19
CA TYR A 86 28.92 0.96 1.14
C TYR A 86 29.53 1.15 -0.27
N PRO A 87 29.21 0.28 -1.26
CA PRO A 87 28.29 -0.86 -1.18
C PRO A 87 28.87 -2.04 -0.40
N ALA A 88 28.13 -2.44 0.65
CA ALA A 88 28.52 -3.48 1.58
C ALA A 88 28.06 -4.84 1.07
N ARG A 89 28.86 -5.89 1.26
CA ARG A 89 28.46 -7.26 0.95
C ARG A 89 28.13 -7.97 2.25
N ILE A 90 26.86 -8.32 2.45
CA ILE A 90 26.38 -8.93 3.69
C ILE A 90 26.15 -10.42 3.48
N ALA A 91 26.94 -11.25 4.15
CA ALA A 91 26.68 -12.67 4.33
C ALA A 91 25.53 -12.86 5.32
N TYR A 92 24.56 -13.72 5.00
CA TYR A 92 23.43 -14.03 5.86
C TYR A 92 23.25 -15.53 6.04
N GLU A 93 22.76 -15.93 7.22
CA GLU A 93 22.32 -17.29 7.52
C GLU A 93 21.01 -17.25 8.29
N ILE A 94 20.04 -18.05 7.87
CA ILE A 94 18.70 -18.17 8.45
C ILE A 94 18.54 -19.57 9.01
N LEU A 95 18.25 -19.69 10.31
CA LEU A 95 17.99 -20.95 11.02
C LEU A 95 16.56 -20.98 11.56
N ASP A 96 15.99 -22.17 11.75
CA ASP A 96 14.76 -22.33 12.53
C ASP A 96 15.02 -22.51 14.04
N ALA A 97 13.95 -22.73 14.81
CA ALA A 97 14.01 -22.98 16.25
C ALA A 97 14.65 -24.35 16.66
N THR A 98 15.17 -25.12 15.72
CA THR A 98 15.92 -26.38 15.93
C THR A 98 17.35 -26.31 15.41
N GLU A 99 17.83 -25.11 15.06
CA GLU A 99 19.09 -24.84 14.35
C GLU A 99 19.16 -25.40 12.91
N GLN A 100 18.05 -25.89 12.34
CA GLN A 100 18.03 -26.31 10.95
C GLN A 100 18.20 -25.07 10.04
N ARG A 101 19.24 -25.08 9.21
CA ARG A 101 19.50 -24.02 8.23
C ARG A 101 18.41 -24.01 7.15
N LEU A 102 17.70 -22.89 7.05
CA LEU A 102 16.66 -22.62 6.06
C LEU A 102 17.23 -21.96 4.81
N ALA A 103 18.18 -21.03 4.98
CA ALA A 103 18.87 -20.35 3.89
C ALA A 103 20.27 -19.88 4.34
N VAL A 104 21.18 -19.71 3.37
CA VAL A 104 22.48 -19.06 3.53
C VAL A 104 22.86 -18.42 2.20
N GLY A 105 23.50 -17.24 2.23
CA GLY A 105 23.89 -16.54 1.00
C GLY A 105 24.49 -15.17 1.27
N PHE A 106 24.53 -14.34 0.23
CA PHE A 106 25.08 -12.99 0.26
C PHE A 106 24.10 -12.00 -0.37
N ALA A 107 24.08 -10.76 0.12
CA ALA A 107 23.37 -9.63 -0.46
C ALA A 107 24.31 -8.42 -0.62
N GLU A 108 24.25 -7.73 -1.75
CA GLU A 108 24.95 -6.44 -1.93
C GLU A 108 23.98 -5.32 -1.51
N ILE A 109 24.34 -4.55 -0.49
CA ILE A 109 23.53 -3.47 0.08
C ILE A 109 24.18 -2.12 -0.27
N GLN A 110 23.45 -1.29 -1.03
CA GLN A 110 24.00 -0.05 -1.59
C GLN A 110 24.03 1.12 -0.59
N SER A 111 23.26 1.06 0.50
CA SER A 111 23.19 2.10 1.54
C SER A 111 22.50 1.58 2.82
N PRO A 112 22.58 2.28 3.96
CA PRO A 112 21.91 1.89 5.21
C PRO A 112 20.38 1.70 5.14
N VAL A 113 19.73 2.19 4.08
CA VAL A 113 18.28 2.11 3.84
C VAL A 113 17.91 1.22 2.66
N ASP A 114 18.90 0.61 2.01
CA ASP A 114 18.68 -0.33 0.91
C ASP A 114 18.22 -1.69 1.46
N THR A 115 17.25 -2.31 0.79
CA THR A 115 16.50 -3.46 1.32
C THR A 115 16.78 -4.72 0.51
N ALA A 116 17.56 -5.62 1.09
CA ALA A 116 17.77 -6.97 0.58
C ALA A 116 16.49 -7.82 0.72
N TYR A 117 16.30 -8.78 -0.19
CA TYR A 117 15.23 -9.77 -0.15
C TYR A 117 15.80 -11.18 -0.30
N VAL A 118 15.31 -12.10 0.52
CA VAL A 118 15.63 -13.54 0.49
C VAL A 118 14.33 -14.32 0.33
N GLU A 119 14.25 -15.13 -0.72
CA GLU A 119 13.14 -16.03 -0.98
C GLU A 119 13.28 -17.28 -0.08
N VAL A 120 12.54 -17.31 1.03
CA VAL A 120 12.64 -18.35 2.06
C VAL A 120 11.29 -18.59 2.73
N GLN A 121 10.92 -19.85 2.97
CA GLN A 121 9.72 -20.18 3.73
C GLN A 121 10.01 -20.07 5.24
N LEU A 122 9.77 -18.90 5.81
CA LEU A 122 9.96 -18.64 7.23
C LEU A 122 8.94 -19.41 8.10
N PRO A 123 9.37 -20.18 9.12
CA PRO A 123 8.49 -20.82 10.11
C PRO A 123 7.89 -19.79 11.08
N GLU A 124 7.28 -20.22 12.18
CA GLU A 124 6.73 -19.31 13.19
C GLU A 124 7.84 -18.58 13.98
N ARG A 125 8.87 -19.30 14.41
CA ARG A 125 10.08 -18.74 15.06
C ARG A 125 11.32 -19.13 14.28
N PHE A 126 12.17 -18.16 13.99
CA PHE A 126 13.41 -18.32 13.23
C PHE A 126 14.44 -17.30 13.69
N MET A 127 15.71 -17.57 13.38
CA MET A 127 16.86 -16.74 13.70
C MET A 127 17.53 -16.31 12.39
N VAL A 128 18.02 -15.08 12.33
CA VAL A 128 18.90 -14.60 11.27
C VAL A 128 20.17 -14.04 11.90
N GLN A 129 21.31 -14.38 11.31
CA GLN A 129 22.61 -13.79 11.64
C GLN A 129 23.22 -13.19 10.37
N VAL A 130 23.79 -11.99 10.49
CA VAL A 130 24.39 -11.24 9.37
C VAL A 130 25.80 -10.77 9.70
N TYR A 131 26.66 -10.75 8.67
CA TYR A 131 28.08 -10.40 8.76
C TYR A 131 28.50 -9.66 7.49
N GLU A 132 29.36 -8.65 7.60
CA GLU A 132 29.95 -7.94 6.47
C GLU A 132 31.13 -8.73 5.87
N ASP A 133 30.95 -9.33 4.68
CA ASP A 133 32.02 -9.98 3.88
C ASP A 133 32.92 -8.88 3.26
N ALA A 134 33.63 -8.17 4.13
CA ALA A 134 34.45 -7.00 3.80
C ALA A 134 35.62 -7.41 2.90
N ASN A 135 36.16 -8.62 3.11
CA ASN A 135 37.22 -9.17 2.27
C ASN A 135 36.72 -9.86 0.98
N ARG A 136 35.39 -9.93 0.76
CA ARG A 136 34.69 -10.41 -0.45
C ARG A 136 35.12 -11.80 -0.92
N ASN A 137 35.23 -12.75 0.02
CA ASN A 137 35.84 -14.07 -0.23
C ASN A 137 34.85 -15.24 -0.41
N ASP A 138 33.55 -14.96 -0.48
CA ASP A 138 32.43 -15.93 -0.59
C ASP A 138 32.26 -16.85 0.62
N LYS A 139 32.79 -16.50 1.80
CA LYS A 139 32.60 -17.25 3.04
C LYS A 139 31.84 -16.44 4.08
N LEU A 140 31.24 -17.18 5.00
CA LEU A 140 30.79 -16.68 6.28
C LEU A 140 32.00 -16.78 7.23
N ASP A 141 32.82 -15.73 7.32
CA ASP A 141 34.12 -15.76 8.01
C ASP A 141 33.97 -15.80 9.54
N ARG A 142 33.76 -17.02 10.04
CA ARG A 142 33.68 -17.36 11.46
C ARG A 142 35.08 -17.47 12.04
N GLY A 143 35.55 -16.41 12.68
CA GLY A 143 36.89 -16.33 13.30
C GLY A 143 37.17 -17.46 14.30
N LEU A 144 38.41 -17.95 14.31
CA LEU A 144 38.92 -18.83 15.37
C LEU A 144 39.12 -18.00 16.66
N PHE A 145 38.69 -18.53 17.80
CA PHE A 145 38.78 -17.86 19.11
C PHE A 145 37.98 -16.54 19.23
N THR A 146 36.69 -16.58 18.88
CA THR A 146 35.64 -15.66 19.38
C THR A 146 35.73 -14.17 19.04
N GLN A 147 36.77 -13.70 18.34
CA GLN A 147 36.77 -12.37 17.70
C GLN A 147 36.40 -12.49 16.22
N PRO A 148 35.19 -12.04 15.82
CA PRO A 148 34.95 -11.51 14.49
C PRO A 148 36.02 -10.46 14.10
N LEU A 149 36.42 -10.47 12.83
CA LEU A 149 37.20 -9.38 12.21
C LEU A 149 36.31 -8.42 11.40
N GLU A 150 35.01 -8.71 11.35
CA GLU A 150 34.03 -8.14 10.44
C GLU A 150 32.73 -7.87 11.20
N ARG A 151 31.98 -6.84 10.77
CA ARG A 151 30.86 -6.29 11.54
C ARG A 151 29.61 -7.17 11.43
N TYR A 152 28.88 -7.37 12.53
CA TYR A 152 27.82 -8.38 12.65
C TYR A 152 26.61 -7.96 13.49
N ASP A 153 25.46 -8.64 13.30
CA ASP A 153 24.24 -8.49 14.13
C ASP A 153 23.32 -9.74 14.04
N PHE A 154 22.34 -9.84 14.93
CA PHE A 154 21.37 -10.94 15.06
C PHE A 154 19.92 -10.44 15.06
N SER A 155 18.98 -11.27 14.59
CA SER A 155 17.58 -10.90 14.30
C SER A 155 16.80 -10.20 15.43
N ASN A 156 17.14 -10.45 16.70
CA ASN A 156 16.49 -9.85 17.86
C ASN A 156 17.35 -8.75 18.55
N LYS A 157 18.37 -8.21 17.86
CA LYS A 157 19.49 -7.43 18.45
C LYS A 157 20.16 -8.16 19.62
N ALA A 158 20.16 -9.50 19.57
CA ALA A 158 20.76 -10.40 20.56
C ALA A 158 22.29 -10.46 20.40
N TRP A 159 22.93 -9.28 20.33
CA TRP A 159 24.38 -9.16 20.28
C TRP A 159 24.97 -9.54 21.65
N VAL A 160 26.01 -10.38 21.63
CA VAL A 160 26.72 -10.82 22.83
C VAL A 160 28.22 -10.61 22.60
N PHE A 161 28.88 -9.98 23.56
CA PHE A 161 30.32 -9.75 23.52
C PHE A 161 31.08 -11.09 23.44
N LEU A 162 31.89 -11.26 22.39
CA LEU A 162 32.68 -12.48 22.11
C LEU A 162 31.87 -13.79 21.95
N GLY A 163 30.63 -13.75 21.42
CA GLY A 163 29.87 -14.97 21.19
C GLY A 163 28.72 -14.89 20.17
N LYS A 164 28.24 -16.07 19.76
CA LYS A 164 26.87 -16.24 19.24
C LYS A 164 25.93 -16.23 20.47
N PRO A 165 24.78 -15.53 20.45
CA PRO A 165 23.74 -15.71 21.46
C PRO A 165 23.23 -17.15 21.49
N ASP A 166 22.66 -17.54 22.64
CA ASP A 166 21.82 -18.73 22.69
C ASP A 166 20.66 -18.57 21.71
N LEU A 167 20.33 -19.65 20.99
CA LEU A 167 19.29 -19.64 19.94
C LEU A 167 17.98 -19.02 20.46
N ALA A 168 17.59 -19.37 21.69
CA ALA A 168 16.37 -18.92 22.34
C ALA A 168 16.19 -17.38 22.35
N ASP A 169 17.30 -16.65 22.53
CA ASP A 169 17.33 -15.19 22.66
C ASP A 169 17.38 -14.48 21.29
N ALA A 170 17.96 -15.14 20.28
CA ALA A 170 18.05 -14.60 18.92
C ALA A 170 16.82 -14.91 18.04
N LEU A 171 15.99 -15.90 18.42
CA LEU A 171 14.76 -16.28 17.71
C LEU A 171 13.68 -15.18 17.74
N VAL A 172 13.35 -14.63 16.57
CA VAL A 172 12.22 -13.71 16.37
C VAL A 172 10.94 -14.44 16.00
N GLN A 173 9.79 -13.81 16.29
CA GLN A 173 8.45 -14.28 15.88
C GLN A 173 8.10 -13.72 14.50
N ARG A 174 7.66 -14.57 13.57
CA ARG A 174 7.23 -14.15 12.23
C ARG A 174 5.94 -13.34 12.29
N GLN A 175 5.98 -12.12 11.74
CA GLN A 175 4.86 -11.17 11.74
C GLN A 175 3.96 -11.23 10.50
N GLY A 176 4.39 -11.86 9.40
CA GLY A 176 3.67 -11.85 8.13
C GLY A 176 4.13 -12.92 7.14
N ALA A 177 3.67 -12.83 5.89
CA ALA A 177 4.18 -13.66 4.79
C ALA A 177 5.53 -13.12 4.30
N ALA A 178 5.58 -11.82 4.00
CA ALA A 178 6.80 -11.03 4.10
C ALA A 178 7.10 -10.74 5.59
N HIS A 179 8.37 -10.67 5.95
CA HIS A 179 8.82 -10.21 7.27
C HIS A 179 10.04 -9.30 7.11
N TYR A 180 10.15 -8.30 7.97
CA TYR A 180 11.11 -7.21 7.86
C TYR A 180 12.02 -7.17 9.09
N LEU A 181 13.33 -7.22 8.87
CA LEU A 181 14.36 -7.00 9.89
C LEU A 181 15.20 -5.76 9.58
N HIS A 182 15.73 -5.16 10.63
CA HIS A 182 16.70 -4.08 10.54
C HIS A 182 17.90 -4.44 11.42
N PHE A 183 19.06 -4.61 10.79
CA PHE A 183 20.32 -4.91 11.43
C PHE A 183 21.16 -3.65 11.58
N GLU A 184 21.87 -3.55 12.69
CA GLU A 184 22.74 -2.44 13.05
C GLU A 184 24.12 -3.04 13.35
N LEU A 185 24.94 -3.18 12.30
CA LEU A 185 26.16 -3.99 12.33
C LEU A 185 27.18 -3.40 13.30
N LYS A 186 27.74 -4.26 14.16
CA LYS A 186 28.71 -3.89 15.19
C LYS A 186 30.05 -4.60 15.01
N ASP A 187 31.11 -3.91 15.41
CA ASP A 187 32.38 -4.55 15.76
C ASP A 187 32.21 -5.43 17.01
N VAL A 188 33.27 -6.18 17.35
CA VAL A 188 33.42 -6.82 18.67
C VAL A 188 33.73 -5.78 19.75
N LEU A 189 34.27 -4.62 19.35
CA LEU A 189 34.77 -3.55 20.21
C LEU A 189 33.78 -2.38 20.42
N ASP A 190 32.57 -2.46 19.83
CA ASP A 190 31.48 -1.44 19.92
C ASP A 190 30.56 -1.60 21.15
#